data_AF-A0A3D5KQN0-F1
#
_entry.id   AF-A0A3D5KQN0-F1
#
_cell.length_a   1.000
_cell.length_b   1.000
_cell.length_c   1.000
_cell.angle_alpha   90.00
_cell.angle_beta   90.00
_cell.angle_gamma   90.00
#
_symmetry.space_group_name_H-M   'P 1'
#
loop_
_entity.id
_entity.type
_entity.pdbx_description
1 polymer ?
#
loop_
_entity_poly.entity_id
_entity_poly.type
_entity_poly.pdbx_seq_one_letter_code
_entity_poly.pdbx_strand_id
1 'polypeptide(L)' 'MTGGIGGEIAAWVSENCFTHLDAPVMRVASLDTAIPFAPTLENNFLPKGRLKNKIEELLKY' A
#
# COMPACT_ATOMS: atom_id res chain seq x y z
N MET A 1 -3.34 5.20 5.83
CA MET A 1 -2.13 4.38 6.07
C MET A 1 -1.04 5.36 6.42
N THR A 2 -0.65 5.41 7.69
CA THR A 2 0.32 6.39 8.19
C THR A 2 1.40 5.70 9.00
N GLY A 3 2.67 6.12 8.86
CA GLY A 3 3.78 5.68 9.72
C GLY A 3 4.21 4.20 9.62
N GLY A 4 3.79 3.47 8.58
CA GLY A 4 4.20 2.08 8.37
C GLY A 4 5.51 1.93 7.58
N ILE A 5 6.16 0.76 7.68
CA ILE A 5 7.42 0.43 6.99
C ILE A 5 7.40 0.70 5.48
N GLY A 6 6.25 0.50 4.82
CA GLY A 6 6.10 0.79 3.40
C GLY A 6 6.33 2.27 3.06
N GLY A 7 6.11 3.19 4.01
CA GLY A 7 6.42 4.61 3.86
C GLY A 7 7.93 4.86 3.74
N GLU A 8 8.72 4.29 4.65
CA GLU A 8 10.19 4.38 4.63
C GLU A 8 10.78 3.76 3.35
N ILE A 9 10.28 2.59 2.95
CA ILE A 9 10.70 1.94 1.69
C ILE A 9 10.40 2.85 0.49
N ALA A 10 9.19 3.43 0.44
CA ALA A 10 8.81 4.31 -0.66
C ALA A 10 9.65 5.59 -0.70
N ALA A 11 9.95 6.18 0.45
CA ALA A 11 10.85 7.34 0.56
C ALA A 11 12.25 6.99 0.04
N TRP A 12 12.83 5.89 0.53
CA TRP A 12 14.17 5.46 0.10
C TRP A 12 14.25 5.19 -1.41
N VAL A 13 13.25 4.51 -1.98
CA VAL A 13 13.17 4.25 -3.44
C VAL A 13 13.05 5.57 -4.21
N SER A 14 12.28 6.53 -3.69
CA SER A 14 12.13 7.85 -4.32
C SER A 14 13.43 8.67 -4.25
N GLU A 15 14.22 8.53 -3.18
CA GLU A 15 15.50 9.24 -3.06
C GLU A 15 16.60 8.63 -3.92
N ASN A 16 16.65 7.30 -4.04
CA ASN A 16 17.80 6.59 -4.61
C ASN A 16 17.54 6.02 -6.01
N CYS A 17 16.27 5.86 -6.40
CA CYS A 17 15.91 5.13 -7.62
C CYS A 17 14.88 5.86 -8.49
N PHE A 18 14.57 7.14 -8.23
CA PHE A 18 13.52 7.88 -8.95
C PHE A 18 13.62 7.79 -10.48
N THR A 19 14.82 7.94 -11.03
CA THR A 19 15.06 7.90 -12.48
C THR A 19 14.90 6.51 -13.11
N HIS A 20 14.77 5.47 -12.30
CA HIS A 20 14.57 4.09 -12.73
C HIS A 20 13.09 3.66 -12.67
N LEU A 21 12.20 4.55 -12.24
CA LEU A 21 10.77 4.24 -12.08
C LEU A 21 9.98 4.66 -13.32
N ASP A 22 9.34 3.70 -13.97
CA ASP A 22 8.36 3.95 -15.04
C ASP A 22 6.99 4.38 -14.49
N ALA A 23 6.74 4.13 -13.20
CA ALA A 23 5.47 4.39 -12.52
C ALA A 23 5.69 4.71 -11.02
N PRO A 24 4.75 5.39 -10.35
CA PRO A 24 4.92 5.78 -8.95
C PRO A 24 4.92 4.58 -8.00
N VAL A 25 5.67 4.69 -6.89
CA VAL A 25 5.64 3.67 -5.83
C VAL A 25 4.28 3.68 -5.12
N MET A 26 3.53 2.60 -5.27
CA MET A 26 2.22 2.42 -4.62
C MET A 26 2.33 1.54 -3.36
N ARG A 27 1.52 1.85 -2.35
CA ARG A 27 1.48 1.11 -1.08
C ARG A 27 0.10 0.49 -0.84
N VAL A 28 0.08 -0.75 -0.36
CA VAL A 28 -1.13 -1.47 0.05
C VAL A 28 -0.97 -1.92 1.49
N ALA A 29 -1.90 -1.53 2.36
CA ALA A 29 -1.92 -1.93 3.77
C ALA A 29 -3.34 -1.91 4.31
N SER A 30 -3.48 -2.32 5.58
CA SER A 30 -4.73 -2.23 6.33
C SER A 30 -5.24 -0.79 6.43
N LEU A 31 -6.51 -0.66 6.86
CA LEU A 31 -7.12 0.65 7.14
C LEU A 31 -6.38 1.38 8.27
N ASP A 32 -6.43 2.70 8.25
CA ASP A 32 -5.73 3.58 9.20
C ASP A 32 -6.57 3.82 10.46
N THR A 33 -6.95 2.73 11.11
CA THR A 33 -7.84 2.73 12.28
C THR A 33 -7.36 1.69 13.29
N ALA A 34 -7.89 1.74 14.50
CA ALA A 34 -7.70 0.63 15.45
C ALA A 34 -8.20 -0.69 14.84
N ILE A 35 -7.54 -1.80 15.19
CA ILE A 35 -7.93 -3.13 14.72
C ILE A 35 -9.28 -3.54 15.33
N PRO A 36 -10.27 -3.92 14.51
CA PRO A 36 -11.56 -4.38 15.02
C PRO A 36 -11.52 -5.87 15.39
N PHE A 37 -12.20 -6.25 16.46
CA PHE A 37 -12.30 -7.65 16.91
C PHE A 37 -13.42 -8.45 16.22
N ALA A 38 -14.43 -7.77 15.66
CA ALA A 38 -15.51 -8.44 14.96
C ALA A 38 -14.98 -9.03 13.62
N PRO A 39 -15.14 -10.35 13.35
CA PRO A 39 -14.55 -10.98 12.17
C PRO A 39 -14.96 -10.34 10.84
N THR A 40 -16.20 -9.85 10.75
CA THR A 40 -16.72 -9.17 9.56
C THR A 40 -16.01 -7.84 9.30
N LEU A 41 -15.67 -7.11 10.36
CA LEU A 41 -14.93 -5.85 10.27
C LEU A 41 -13.43 -6.09 10.05
N GLU A 42 -12.86 -7.13 10.68
CA GLU A 42 -11.46 -7.50 10.50
C GLU A 42 -11.13 -7.85 9.04
N ASN A 43 -12.05 -8.58 8.37
CA ASN A 43 -11.89 -8.89 6.95
C ASN A 43 -11.84 -7.63 6.06
N ASN A 44 -12.54 -6.56 6.44
CA ASN A 44 -12.50 -5.28 5.76
C ASN A 44 -11.36 -4.38 6.24
N PHE A 45 -10.81 -4.62 7.43
CA PHE A 45 -9.64 -3.92 7.93
C PHE A 45 -8.38 -4.33 7.17
N LEU A 46 -8.19 -5.64 7.00
CA LEU A 46 -7.03 -6.22 6.33
C LEU A 46 -7.04 -5.92 4.81
N PRO A 47 -5.87 -5.79 4.16
CA PRO A 47 -5.77 -5.45 2.74
C PRO A 47 -6.06 -6.63 1.79
N LYS A 48 -6.90 -7.59 2.18
CA LYS A 48 -7.19 -8.78 1.38
C LYS A 48 -7.83 -8.38 0.05
N GLY A 49 -7.33 -8.94 -1.06
CA GLY A 49 -7.82 -8.67 -2.42
C GLY A 49 -7.49 -7.29 -3.01
N ARG A 50 -6.94 -6.35 -2.22
CA ARG A 50 -6.62 -4.99 -2.71
C ARG A 50 -5.37 -4.92 -3.60
N LEU A 51 -4.46 -5.89 -3.44
CA LEU A 51 -3.19 -5.92 -4.17
C LEU A 51 -3.41 -6.00 -5.69
N LYS A 52 -4.31 -6.90 -6.13
CA LYS A 52 -4.61 -7.09 -7.56
C LYS A 52 -5.04 -5.78 -8.21
N ASN A 53 -6.04 -5.11 -7.63
CA ASN A 53 -6.55 -3.86 -8.18
C ASN A 53 -5.47 -2.77 -8.23
N LYS A 54 -4.59 -2.72 -7.23
CA LYS A 54 -3.50 -1.73 -7.19
C LYS A 54 -2.42 -2.02 -8.23
N ILE A 55 -2.12 -3.30 -8.52
CA ILE A 55 -1.24 -3.68 -9.64
C ILE A 55 -1.88 -3.29 -10.98
N GLU A 56 -3.17 -3.55 -11.17
CA GLU A 56 -3.89 -3.17 -12.40
C GLU A 56 -3.94 -1.64 -12.61
N GLU A 57 -3.97 -0.86 -11.52
CA GLU A 57 -3.83 0.61 -11.57
C GLU A 57 -2.40 1.03 -11.93
N LEU A 58 -1.39 0.39 -11.32
CA LEU A 58 0.02 0.67 -11.59
C LEU A 58 0.40 0.41 -13.04
N LEU A 59 -0.09 -0.69 -13.63
CA LEU A 59 0.18 -1.07 -15.02
C LEU A 59 -0.44 -0.13 -16.07
N LYS A 60 -1.28 0.82 -15.66
CA LYS A 60 -1.93 1.78 -16.57
C LYS A 60 -1.21 3.14 -16.64
N TYR A 61 -0.16 3.34 -15.84
CA TYR A 61 0.74 4.48 -15.98
C TYR A 61 1.61 4.31 -17.23
#